data_AF-G3IU51-F1
#
_entry.id   AF-G3IU51-F1
#
_cell.length_a   1.000
_cell.length_b   1.000
_cell.length_c   1.000
_cell.angle_alpha   90.00
_cell.angle_beta   90.00
_cell.angle_gamma   90.00
#
_symmetry.space_group_name_H-M   'P 1'
#
loop_
_entity.id
_entity.type
_entity.pdbx_description
1 polymer ?
#
loop_
_entity_poly.entity_id
_entity_poly.type
_entity_poly.pdbx_seq_one_letter_code
_entity_poly.pdbx_strand_id
1 'polypeptide(L)'
;MKPKKESTTSVVRNKYTVQFKEQALVRAECDGIPKVAQDLGLAESIPYSWRSKRRQTSQPFEEQKLQQAELARLKRENAQRWPF
;
A
#
# COMPACT_ATOMS: atom_id res chain seq x y z
N MET A 1 19.05 -30.13 16.89
CA MET A 1 17.84 -29.36 17.22
C MET A 1 18.04 -27.94 16.71
N LYS A 2 17.12 -27.40 15.89
CA LYS A 2 17.26 -26.10 15.21
C LYS A 2 17.07 -24.96 16.23
N PRO A 3 17.97 -23.98 16.36
CA PRO A 3 17.80 -22.90 17.32
C PRO A 3 16.69 -21.95 16.86
N LYS A 4 15.76 -21.70 17.78
CA LYS A 4 14.63 -20.78 17.67
C LYS A 4 15.18 -19.35 17.65
N LYS A 5 15.08 -18.67 16.50
CA LYS A 5 15.37 -17.24 16.40
C LYS A 5 14.10 -16.48 16.76
N GLU A 6 14.01 -16.06 18.00
CA GLU A 6 13.06 -15.05 18.46
C GLU A 6 13.52 -13.69 17.92
N SER A 7 12.95 -13.24 16.80
CA SER A 7 13.13 -11.87 16.31
C SER A 7 11.97 -10.99 16.82
N THR A 8 12.02 -10.64 18.10
CA THR A 8 11.27 -9.49 18.63
C THR A 8 11.97 -8.20 18.18
N THR A 9 11.86 -7.86 16.89
CA THR A 9 12.37 -6.58 16.40
C THR A 9 11.35 -5.51 16.78
N SER A 10 11.72 -4.72 17.79
CA SER A 10 11.03 -3.53 18.24
C SER A 10 10.54 -2.70 17.04
N VAL A 11 9.28 -2.26 17.10
CA VAL A 11 8.66 -1.40 16.09
C VAL A 11 9.30 -0.02 16.16
N VAL A 12 10.54 0.09 15.71
CA VAL A 12 11.14 1.35 15.30
C VAL A 12 10.25 1.82 14.16
N ARG A 13 9.47 2.88 14.40
CA ARG A 13 8.61 3.52 13.40
C ARG A 13 9.48 4.23 12.36
N ASN A 14 10.36 3.48 11.69
CA ASN A 14 11.13 3.98 10.57
C ASN A 14 10.15 4.26 9.44
N LYS A 15 10.14 5.51 8.97
CA LYS A 15 9.40 5.91 7.79
C LYS A 15 10.11 5.29 6.58
N TYR A 16 9.69 4.08 6.20
CA TYR A 16 10.16 3.46 4.96
C TYR A 16 9.66 4.28 3.77
N THR A 17 10.58 4.63 2.86
CA THR A 17 10.26 5.35 1.61
C THR A 17 9.36 4.48 0.73
N VAL A 18 8.59 5.13 -0.16
CA VAL A 18 7.68 4.41 -1.07
C VAL A 18 8.46 3.45 -1.97
N GLN A 19 9.59 3.89 -2.53
CA GLN A 19 10.47 3.06 -3.35
C GLN A 19 10.98 1.81 -2.61
N PHE A 20 11.35 1.94 -1.33
CA PHE A 20 11.79 0.79 -0.54
C PHE A 20 10.67 -0.23 -0.33
N LYS A 21 9.45 0.24 -0.04
CA LYS A 21 8.28 -0.64 0.10
C LYS A 21 7.97 -1.37 -1.20
N GLU A 22 8.02 -0.67 -2.34
CA GLU A 22 7.77 -1.28 -3.65
C GLU A 22 8.82 -2.33 -4.00
N GLN A 23 10.10 -2.02 -3.82
CA GLN A 23 11.19 -2.98 -4.06
C GLN A 23 11.06 -4.22 -3.18
N ALA A 24 10.69 -4.05 -1.90
CA ALA A 24 10.43 -5.17 -1.00
C ALA A 24 9.21 -6.00 -1.45
N LEU A 25 8.14 -5.35 -1.92
CA LEU A 25 6.95 -6.04 -2.42
C LEU A 25 7.24 -6.80 -3.73
N VAL A 26 8.03 -6.24 -4.65
CA VAL A 26 8.46 -6.91 -5.89
C VAL A 26 9.30 -8.14 -5.57
N ARG A 27 10.27 -8.03 -4.65
CA ARG A 27 11.00 -9.20 -4.16
C ARG A 27 10.07 -10.21 -3.50
N ALA A 28 9.07 -9.76 -2.74
CA ALA A 28 8.16 -10.66 -2.05
C ALA A 28 7.23 -11.42 -3.02
N GLU A 29 7.00 -10.90 -4.22
CA GLU A 29 6.30 -11.58 -5.30
C GLU A 29 7.16 -12.70 -5.94
N CYS A 30 8.50 -12.54 -5.98
CA CYS A 30 9.42 -13.55 -6.53
C CYS A 30 9.89 -14.58 -5.48
N ASP A 31 10.37 -14.10 -4.33
CA ASP A 31 11.02 -14.90 -3.27
C ASP A 31 10.06 -15.32 -2.14
N GLY A 32 8.89 -14.67 -2.06
CA GLY A 32 7.93 -14.85 -0.99
C GLY A 32 8.14 -13.88 0.18
N ILE A 33 7.02 -13.47 0.79
CA ILE A 33 6.99 -12.59 1.97
C ILE A 33 7.90 -13.03 3.13
N PRO A 34 7.91 -14.31 3.57
CA PRO A 34 8.69 -14.70 4.74
C PRO A 34 10.21 -14.62 4.51
N LYS A 35 10.67 -14.87 3.27
CA LYS A 35 12.08 -14.77 2.91
C LYS A 35 12.54 -13.31 2.86
N VAL A 36 11.75 -12.45 2.24
CA VAL A 36 12.04 -11.01 2.18
C VAL A 36 11.98 -10.34 3.55
N ALA A 37 11.07 -10.76 4.42
CA ALA A 37 11.02 -10.28 5.79
C ALA A 37 12.32 -10.62 6.54
N GLN A 38 12.81 -11.86 6.40
CA GLN A 38 14.08 -12.28 7.00
C GLN A 38 15.29 -11.52 6.42
N ASP A 39 15.36 -11.38 5.09
CA ASP A 39 16.46 -10.69 4.41
C ASP A 39 16.52 -9.19 4.76
N LEU A 40 15.37 -8.55 4.96
CA LEU A 40 15.27 -7.15 5.35
C LEU A 40 15.33 -6.93 6.88
N GLY A 41 15.38 -8.01 7.68
CA GLY A 41 15.32 -7.94 9.13
C GLY A 41 14.00 -7.37 9.68
N LEU A 42 12.92 -7.48 8.90
CA LEU A 42 11.59 -6.98 9.24
C LEU A 42 10.72 -8.09 9.83
N ALA A 43 9.75 -7.71 10.65
CA ALA A 43 8.69 -8.63 11.05
C ALA A 43 7.85 -9.01 9.81
N GLU A 44 7.45 -10.28 9.71
CA GLU A 44 6.65 -10.79 8.59
C GLU A 44 5.33 -10.03 8.39
N SER A 45 4.77 -9.46 9.47
CA SER A 45 3.57 -8.63 9.42
C SER A 45 3.72 -7.33 8.61
N ILE A 46 4.96 -6.84 8.45
CA ILE A 46 5.25 -5.57 7.77
C ILE A 46 4.99 -5.66 6.26
N PRO A 47 5.59 -6.60 5.49
CA PRO A 47 5.27 -6.77 4.07
C PRO A 47 3.79 -7.04 3.80
N TYR A 48 3.11 -7.82 4.65
CA TYR A 48 1.66 -8.03 4.55
C TYR A 48 0.90 -6.71 4.67
N SER A 49 1.23 -5.88 5.66
CA SER A 49 0.61 -4.56 5.84
C SER A 49 0.83 -3.62 4.65
N TRP A 50 2.00 -3.69 4.00
CA TRP A 50 2.30 -2.91 2.80
C TRP A 50 1.52 -3.39 1.60
N ARG A 51 1.35 -4.70 1.43
CA ARG A 51 0.53 -5.28 0.36
C ARG A 51 -0.93 -4.88 0.50
N SER A 52 -1.46 -4.93 1.73
CA SER A 52 -2.82 -4.46 2.03
C SER A 52 -2.98 -2.97 1.75
N LYS A 53 -2.03 -2.13 2.19
CA LYS A 53 -2.03 -0.69 1.88
C LYS A 53 -1.88 -0.40 0.39
N ARG A 54 -1.09 -1.17 -0.36
CA ARG A 54 -0.94 -1.02 -1.82
C ARG A 54 -2.26 -1.32 -2.53
N ARG A 55 -2.94 -2.41 -2.15
CA ARG A 55 -4.29 -2.73 -2.67
C ARG A 55 -5.30 -1.65 -2.31
N GLN A 56 -5.27 -1.20 -1.06
CA GLN A 56 -6.11 -0.12 -0.56
C GLN A 56 -5.67 1.27 -1.03
N THR A 57 -4.58 1.43 -1.75
CA THR A 57 -4.28 2.69 -2.48
C THR A 57 -4.76 2.55 -3.92
N SER A 58 -4.54 1.38 -4.53
CA SER A 58 -4.91 1.11 -5.92
C SER A 58 -6.42 1.06 -6.14
N GLN A 59 -7.21 0.57 -5.18
CA GLN A 59 -8.67 0.51 -5.30
C GLN A 59 -9.35 1.87 -5.08
N PRO A 60 -9.15 2.58 -3.95
CA PRO A 60 -9.85 3.84 -3.74
C PRO A 60 -9.25 4.99 -4.51
N PHE A 61 -7.98 4.98 -4.94
CA PHE A 61 -7.46 6.12 -5.74
C PHE A 61 -8.09 6.16 -7.12
N GLU A 62 -8.18 5.02 -7.81
CA GLU A 62 -8.82 4.94 -9.12
C GLU A 62 -10.33 5.20 -9.04
N GLU A 63 -10.99 4.60 -8.05
CA GLU A 63 -12.42 4.79 -7.83
C GLU A 63 -12.76 6.23 -7.39
N GLN A 64 -11.94 6.84 -6.53
CA GLN A 64 -12.10 8.23 -6.11
C GLN A 64 -11.81 9.22 -7.24
N LYS A 65 -10.84 8.93 -8.11
CA LYS A 65 -10.56 9.76 -9.30
C LYS A 65 -11.71 9.70 -10.30
N LEU A 66 -12.29 8.51 -10.51
CA LEU A 66 -13.45 8.33 -11.37
C LEU A 66 -14.68 9.05 -10.79
N GLN A 67 -14.93 8.91 -9.48
CA GLN A 67 -16.01 9.62 -8.79
C GLN A 67 -15.84 11.16 -8.84
N GLN A 68 -14.61 11.67 -8.71
CA GLN A 68 -14.35 13.10 -8.83
C GLN A 68 -14.58 13.62 -10.26
N ALA A 69 -14.21 12.83 -11.28
CA ALA A 69 -14.48 13.18 -12.68
C ALA A 69 -15.99 13.25 -12.95
N GLU A 70 -16.76 12.28 -12.45
CA GLU A 70 -18.22 12.28 -12.57
C GLU A 70 -18.86 13.45 -11.81
N LEU A 71 -18.42 13.76 -10.59
CA LEU A 71 -18.89 14.93 -9.84
C LEU A 71 -18.56 16.25 -10.55
N ALA A 72 -17.39 16.36 -11.20
CA ALA A 72 -17.02 17.55 -11.96
C ALA A 72 -17.90 17.71 -13.22
N ARG A 73 -18.19 16.60 -13.92
CA ARG A 73 -19.13 16.58 -15.06
C ARG A 73 -20.52 17.02 -14.62
N LEU A 74 -21.02 16.44 -13.52
CA LEU A 74 -22.34 16.71 -12.98
C LEU A 74 -22.50 18.14 -12.46
N LYS A 75 -21.45 18.73 -11.88
CA LYS A 75 -21.44 20.14 -11.49
C LYS A 75 -21.53 21.07 -12.70
N ARG A 76 -20.86 20.75 -13.81
CA ARG A 76 -20.94 21.54 -15.05
C ARG A 76 -22.33 21.48 -15.69
N GLU A 77 -22.93 20.29 -15.76
CA GLU A 77 -24.30 20.14 -16.27
C GLU A 77 -25.33 20.88 -15.41
N ASN A 78 -25.21 20.82 -14.08
CA ASN A 78 -26.10 21.58 -13.19
C ASN A 78 -25.94 23.10 -13.37
N ALA A 79 -24.70 23.60 -13.44
CA ALA A 79 -24.44 25.02 -13.68
C ALA A 79 -24.93 25.50 -15.05
N GLN A 80 -24.93 24.61 -16.05
CA GLN A 80 -25.43 24.92 -17.39
C GLN A 80 -26.96 24.90 -17.48
N ARG A 81 -27.62 23.97 -16.76
CA ARG A 81 -29.07 23.81 -16.81
C ARG A 81 -29.82 24.77 -15.87
N TRP A 82 -29.21 25.15 -14.75
CA TRP A 82 -29.75 26.13 -13.80
C TRP A 82 -28.77 27.30 -13.64
N PRO A 83 -28.61 28.15 -14.66
CA PRO A 83 -28.04 29.47 -14.45
C PRO A 83 -29.04 30.27 -13.61
N PHE A 84 -28.57 30.85 -12.51
CA PHE A 84 -29.37 31.77 -11.68
C PHE A 84 -29.87 32.97 -12.49
#